data_AF-A0A358SPX7-F1
#
_entry.id   AF-A0A358SPX7-F1
#
_cell.length_a   1.000
_cell.length_b   1.000
_cell.length_c   1.000
_cell.angle_alpha   90.00
_cell.angle_beta   90.00
_cell.angle_gamma   90.00
#
_symmetry.space_group_name_H-M   'P 1'
#
loop_
_entity.id
_entity.type
_entity.pdbx_description
1 polymer ?
#
loop_
_entity_poly.entity_id
_entity_poly.type
_entity_poly.pdbx_seq_one_letter_code
_entity_poly.pdbx_strand_id
1 'polypeptide(L)' 'MTWTAPDVKRAEPPTVAGERESLETWLEYHRATLLLKCQGLTAEQLARRAVPPSSLSLLGLVRHMAEV' A
#
# COMPACT_ATOMS: atom_id res chain seq x y z
N MET A 1 -12.24 18.89 8.33
CA MET A 1 -12.71 17.49 8.27
C MET A 1 -11.49 16.60 8.27
N THR A 2 -11.44 15.60 9.15
CA THR A 2 -10.29 14.67 9.21
C THR A 2 -10.39 13.71 8.03
N TRP A 3 -9.36 13.71 7.17
CA TRP A 3 -9.27 12.73 6.09
C TRP A 3 -8.83 11.38 6.66
N THR A 4 -9.49 10.31 6.20
CA THR A 4 -9.21 8.93 6.56
C THR A 4 -9.01 8.14 5.27
N ALA A 5 -7.99 7.28 5.25
CA ALA A 5 -7.71 6.44 4.09
C ALA A 5 -8.91 5.54 3.75
N PRO A 6 -9.32 5.48 2.48
CA PRO A 6 -10.51 4.76 2.06
C PRO A 6 -10.35 3.24 2.18
N ASP A 7 -11.46 2.51 2.07
CA ASP A 7 -11.45 1.06 1.95
C ASP A 7 -10.80 0.62 0.63
N VAL A 8 -10.00 -0.44 0.70
CA VAL A 8 -9.24 -0.97 -0.45
C VAL A 8 -9.58 -2.44 -0.63
N LYS A 9 -9.87 -2.84 -1.87
CA LYS A 9 -9.98 -4.25 -2.24
C LYS A 9 -8.67 -4.69 -2.89
N ARG A 10 -8.13 -5.81 -2.44
CA ARG A 10 -6.98 -6.47 -3.05
C ARG A 10 -7.45 -7.76 -3.72
N ALA A 11 -7.24 -7.88 -5.03
CA ALA A 11 -7.51 -9.11 -5.78
C ALA A 11 -6.29 -10.03 -5.71
N GLU A 12 -6.49 -11.33 -5.47
CA GLU A 12 -5.41 -12.31 -5.54
C GLU A 12 -5.01 -12.54 -7.02
N PRO A 13 -3.70 -12.52 -7.37
CA PRO A 13 -3.24 -12.81 -8.71
C PRO A 13 -3.57 -14.24 -9.14
N PRO A 14 -3.73 -14.50 -10.45
CA PRO A 14 -3.84 -15.86 -10.96
C PRO A 14 -2.57 -16.67 -10.67
N THR A 15 -2.72 -17.95 -10.38
CA THR A 15 -1.59 -18.87 -10.16
C THR A 15 -0.93 -19.34 -11.46
N VAL A 16 -1.62 -19.19 -12.59
CA VAL A 16 -1.15 -19.50 -13.94
C VAL A 16 -1.59 -18.37 -14.86
N ALA A 17 -0.64 -17.69 -15.49
CA ALA A 17 -0.86 -16.58 -16.40
C ALA A 17 0.33 -16.44 -17.37
N GLY A 18 0.15 -15.66 -18.45
CA GLY A 18 1.27 -15.28 -19.30
C GLY A 18 2.30 -14.42 -18.55
N GLU A 19 3.52 -14.26 -19.07
CA GLU A 19 4.59 -13.52 -18.37
C GLU A 19 4.21 -12.06 -18.07
N ARG A 20 3.70 -11.31 -19.06
CA ARG A 20 3.29 -9.91 -18.87
C ARG A 20 2.11 -9.80 -17.90
N GLU A 21 1.10 -10.63 -18.09
CA GLU A 21 -0.09 -10.67 -17.23
C GLU A 21 0.29 -10.97 -15.78
N SER A 22 1.22 -11.92 -15.57
CA SER A 22 1.76 -12.23 -14.25
C SER A 22 2.42 -10.98 -13.64
N LEU A 23 3.29 -10.29 -14.38
CA LEU A 23 3.97 -9.09 -13.87
C LEU A 23 2.98 -7.98 -13.48
N GLU A 24 2.00 -7.70 -14.33
CA GLU A 24 1.01 -6.65 -14.08
C GLU A 24 0.11 -6.97 -12.88
N THR A 25 -0.37 -8.21 -12.77
CA THR A 25 -1.27 -8.63 -11.67
C THR A 25 -0.55 -8.69 -10.33
N TRP A 26 0.70 -9.16 -10.29
CA TRP A 26 1.51 -9.14 -9.08
C TRP A 26 1.87 -7.72 -8.64
N LEU A 27 2.16 -6.83 -9.60
CA LEU A 27 2.45 -5.44 -9.30
C LEU A 27 1.23 -4.74 -8.67
N GLU A 28 0.04 -4.95 -9.24
CA GLU A 28 -1.21 -4.41 -8.68
C GLU A 28 -1.51 -4.99 -7.29
N TYR A 29 -1.30 -6.29 -7.10
CA TYR A 29 -1.45 -6.95 -5.81
C TYR A 29 -0.59 -6.30 -4.71
N HIS A 30 0.68 -6.04 -5.00
CA HIS A 30 1.58 -5.43 -4.02
C HIS A 30 1.24 -3.97 -3.75
N ARG A 31 0.83 -3.19 -4.76
CA ARG A 31 0.31 -1.83 -4.57
C ARG A 31 -0.92 -1.81 -3.68
N ALA A 32 -1.91 -2.66 -3.99
CA ALA A 32 -3.11 -2.80 -3.20
C ALA A 32 -2.82 -3.32 -1.78
N THR A 33 -1.79 -4.16 -1.59
CA THR A 33 -1.36 -4.61 -0.25
C THR A 33 -0.88 -3.44 0.61
N LEU A 34 -0.07 -2.52 0.07
CA LEU A 34 0.38 -1.34 0.81
C LEU A 34 -0.81 -0.45 1.20
N LEU A 35 -1.73 -0.21 0.26
CA LEU A 35 -2.93 0.59 0.51
C LEU A 35 -3.86 -0.07 1.54
N LEU A 36 -4.00 -1.39 1.51
CA LEU A 36 -4.74 -2.16 2.52
C LEU A 36 -4.18 -1.95 3.94
N LYS A 37 -2.86 -1.81 4.10
CA LYS A 37 -2.25 -1.48 5.40
C LYS A 37 -2.52 -0.05 5.85
N CYS A 38 -2.93 0.83 4.95
CA CYS A 38 -3.26 2.22 5.23
C CYS A 38 -4.75 2.43 5.55
N GLN A 39 -5.62 1.51 5.15
CA GLN A 39 -7.08 1.61 5.26
C GLN A 39 -7.54 2.00 6.68
N GLY A 40 -8.50 2.93 6.76
CA GLY A 40 -9.10 3.36 8.03
C GLY A 40 -8.19 4.22 8.91
N LEU A 41 -6.94 4.47 8.50
CA LEU A 41 -6.02 5.35 9.23
C LEU A 41 -6.24 6.81 8.83
N THR A 42 -6.19 7.68 9.84
CA THR A 42 -6.12 9.14 9.67
C THR A 42 -4.76 9.57 9.10
N ALA A 43 -4.69 10.78 8.54
CA ALA A 43 -3.45 11.37 8.08
C ALA A 43 -2.35 11.37 9.16
N GLU A 44 -2.71 11.70 10.40
CA GLU A 44 -1.79 11.74 11.54
C GLU A 44 -1.30 10.33 11.91
N GLN A 45 -2.15 9.30 11.78
CA GLN A 45 -1.75 7.90 11.97
C GLN A 45 -0.75 7.44 10.92
N LEU A 46 -0.97 7.80 9.66
CA LEU A 46 -0.08 7.41 8.55
C LEU A 46 1.30 8.06 8.65
N ALA A 47 1.38 9.25 9.23
CA ALA A 47 2.63 9.97 9.45
C ALA A 47 3.47 9.43 10.62
N ARG A 48 2.87 8.65 11.53
CA ARG A 48 3.57 8.11 12.70
C ARG A 48 4.61 7.06 12.30
N ARG A 49 5.76 7.10 12.98
CA ARG A 49 6.79 6.05 12.95
C ARG A 49 6.41 4.98 13.98
N ALA A 50 5.58 4.03 13.55
CA ALA A 50 4.92 3.10 14.45
C ALA A 50 5.85 2.05 15.09
N VAL A 51 7.05 1.82 14.52
CA VAL A 51 7.95 0.73 14.93
C VAL A 51 9.35 1.26 15.23
N PRO A 52 9.67 1.68 16.47
CA PRO A 52 11.04 2.02 16.83
C PRO A 52 12.00 0.82 16.69
N PRO A 53 13.28 1.03 16.30
CA PRO A 53 13.94 2.30 16.00
C PRO A 53 13.74 2.79 14.55
N SER A 54 12.86 2.16 13.77
CA SER A 54 12.66 2.49 12.36
C SER A 54 12.20 3.95 12.18
N SER A 55 12.79 4.62 11.19
CA SER A 55 12.38 5.96 10.76
C SER A 55 11.21 5.95 9.76
N LEU A 56 10.76 4.77 9.34
CA LEU A 56 9.70 4.61 8.33
C LEU A 56 8.32 4.94 8.90
N SER A 57 7.51 5.57 8.07
CA SER A 57 6.07 5.73 8.26
C SER A 57 5.32 5.22 7.03
N LEU A 58 4.06 4.82 7.18
CA LEU A 58 3.25 4.37 6.04
C LEU A 58 3.07 5.49 5.01
N LEU A 59 2.91 6.73 5.45
CA LEU A 59 2.90 7.90 4.56
C LEU A 59 4.20 8.05 3.78
N GLY A 60 5.34 7.85 4.43
CA GLY A 60 6.65 7.90 3.77
C GLY A 60 6.81 6.81 2.71
N LEU A 61 6.37 5.59 3.01
CA LEU A 61 6.38 4.47 2.06
C LEU A 61 5.47 4.75 0.86
N VAL A 62 4.24 5.22 1.07
CA VAL A 62 3.32 5.56 -0.03
C VAL A 62 3.91 6.64 -0.94
N ARG A 63 4.52 7.70 -0.35
CA ARG A 63 5.19 8.74 -1.14
C ARG A 63 6.35 8.19 -1.95
N HIS A 64 7.19 7.35 -1.35
CA HIS A 64 8.30 6.74 -2.06
C HIS A 64 7.80 5.90 -3.25
N MET A 65 6.78 5.05 -3.03
CA MET A 65 6.20 4.19 -4.08
C MET A 65 5.49 4.96 -5.20
N ALA A 66 5.14 6.23 -5.00
CA ALA A 66 4.55 7.08 -6.03
C ALA A 66 5.61 7.78 -6.90
N GLU A 67 6.86 7.83 -6.43
CA GLU A 67 7.98 8.46 -7.12
C GLU A 67 8.85 7.46 -7.89
N VAL A 68 8.68 6.15 -7.67
CA VAL A 68 9.49 5.06 -8.27
C VAL A 68 8.72 4.19 -9.26
#